data_AF-A0A345ZID2-F1
#
_entry.id   AF-A0A345ZID2-F1
#
_cell.length_a   1.000
_cell.length_b   1.000
_cell.length_c   1.000
_cell.angle_alpha   90.00
_cell.angle_beta   90.00
_cell.angle_gamma   90.00
#
_symmetry.space_group_name_H-M   'P 1'
#
loop_
_entity.id
_entity.type
_entity.pdbx_description
1 polymer ?
#
loop_
_entity_poly.entity_id
_entity_poly.type
_entity_poly.pdbx_seq_one_letter_code
_entity_poly.pdbx_strand_id
1 'polypeptide(L)'
;MHPMHCPHCGAVAMRYRDKASLGPMASRGCQACGRALSVRWSALVALMPAMFAIPFAVEMWPSNAAMLLAAIGVGATLALHARVPLVAR
;
A
#
# COMPACT_ATOMS: atom_id res chain seq x y z
N MET A 1 13.23 7.25 9.44
CA MET A 1 12.96 7.65 8.04
C MET A 1 11.47 7.49 7.79
N HIS A 2 10.77 8.56 7.41
CA HIS A 2 9.33 8.47 7.16
C HIS A 2 9.05 7.62 5.91
N PRO A 3 7.96 6.83 5.89
CA PRO A 3 7.68 5.86 4.82
C PRO A 3 7.35 6.50 3.46
N MET A 4 7.40 7.83 3.36
CA MET A 4 7.18 8.65 2.16
C MET A 4 8.43 9.43 1.74
N HIS A 5 9.52 9.36 2.49
CA HIS A 5 10.77 10.07 2.17
C HIS A 5 11.68 9.17 1.33
N CYS A 6 12.38 9.79 0.38
CA CYS A 6 13.32 9.11 -0.48
C CYS A 6 14.57 8.71 0.33
N PRO A 7 15.00 7.44 0.34
CA PRO A 7 16.23 7.02 1.01
C PRO A 7 17.50 7.62 0.39
N HIS A 8 17.44 8.15 -0.84
CA HIS A 8 18.59 8.75 -1.49
C HIS A 8 18.79 10.24 -1.17
N CYS A 9 17.72 11.05 -1.25
CA CYS A 9 17.82 12.51 -1.10
C CYS A 9 17.14 13.04 0.16
N GLY A 10 16.42 12.19 0.92
CA GLY A 10 15.70 12.60 2.13
C GLY A 10 14.42 13.42 1.89
N ALA A 11 14.19 13.94 0.69
CA ALA A 11 12.98 14.68 0.35
C ALA A 11 11.74 13.76 0.25
N VAL A 12 10.54 14.35 0.27
CA VAL A 12 9.30 13.62 0.00
C VAL A 12 9.37 13.02 -1.41
N ALA A 13 9.31 11.69 -1.50
CA ALA A 13 9.55 10.97 -2.74
C ALA A 13 8.42 11.10 -3.75
N MET A 14 7.17 11.05 -3.28
CA MET A 14 5.95 11.06 -4.11
C MET A 14 4.71 11.28 -3.24
N ARG A 15 3.56 11.50 -3.87
CA ARG A 15 2.26 11.62 -3.16
C ARG A 15 1.77 10.26 -2.68
N TYR A 16 0.89 10.28 -1.67
CA TYR A 16 0.37 9.05 -1.06
C TYR A 16 -0.36 8.14 -2.04
N ARG A 17 -1.13 8.73 -2.97
CA ARG A 17 -1.83 8.00 -4.03
C ARG A 17 -0.86 7.29 -4.98
N ASP A 18 0.23 7.96 -5.34
CA ASP A 18 1.27 7.37 -6.20
C ASP A 18 1.91 6.15 -5.51
N LYS A 19 2.21 6.29 -4.20
CA LYS A 19 2.72 5.17 -3.39
C LYS A 19 1.70 4.04 -3.23
N ALA A 20 0.42 4.34 -3.07
CA ALA A 20 -0.61 3.32 -2.93
C ALA A 20 -0.70 2.41 -4.17
N SER A 21 -0.42 2.95 -5.35
CA SER A 21 -0.30 2.18 -6.60
C SER A 21 1.07 1.51 -6.81
N LEU A 22 2.06 1.79 -5.95
CA LEU A 22 3.40 1.24 -6.03
C LEU A 22 3.43 -0.15 -5.38
N GLY A 23 3.45 -1.18 -6.22
CA GLY A 23 3.66 -2.57 -5.79
C GLY A 23 5.14 -2.95 -5.63
N PRO A 24 5.45 -4.09 -5.02
CA PRO A 24 6.83 -4.55 -4.79
C PRO A 24 7.61 -4.86 -6.09
N MET A 25 6.90 -5.18 -7.17
CA MET A 25 7.49 -5.38 -8.49
C MET A 25 7.60 -4.09 -9.32
N ALA A 26 6.94 -3.02 -8.89
CA ALA A 26 6.95 -1.75 -9.58
C ALA A 26 8.07 -0.84 -9.04
N SER A 27 8.71 -0.11 -9.94
CA SER A 27 9.62 0.97 -9.57
C SER A 27 9.14 2.29 -10.16
N ARG A 28 9.15 3.34 -9.33
CA ARG A 28 8.87 4.72 -9.75
C ARG A 28 10.05 5.59 -9.38
N GLY A 29 10.36 6.57 -10.23
CA GLY A 29 11.33 7.61 -9.90
C GLY A 29 10.81 8.51 -8.78
N CYS A 30 11.71 8.91 -7.87
CA CYS A 30 11.47 9.98 -6.92
C CYS A 30 11.13 11.29 -7.67
N GLN A 31 10.07 11.98 -7.27
CA GLN A 31 9.68 13.27 -7.89
C GLN A 31 10.72 14.37 -7.64
N ALA A 32 11.54 14.25 -6.60
CA ALA A 32 12.57 15.23 -6.27
C ALA A 32 13.92 14.96 -6.98
N CYS A 33 14.41 13.72 -6.95
CA CYS A 33 15.77 13.39 -7.43
C CYS A 33 15.81 12.43 -8.63
N GLY A 34 14.65 11.96 -9.11
CA GLY A 34 14.54 11.05 -10.26
C GLY A 34 14.98 9.61 -10.02
N ARG A 35 15.65 9.30 -8.89
CA ARG A 35 16.16 7.94 -8.62
C ARG A 35 15.04 6.92 -8.42
N ALA A 36 15.28 5.70 -8.88
CA ALA A 36 14.32 4.61 -8.80
C ALA A 36 14.06 4.16 -7.36
N LEU A 37 12.79 4.03 -7.02
CA LEU A 37 12.30 3.60 -5.72
C LEU A 37 11.30 2.47 -5.89
N SER A 38 11.28 1.54 -4.94
CA SER A 38 10.28 0.47 -4.84
C SER A 38 9.80 0.32 -3.39
N VAL A 39 8.81 -0.55 -3.17
CA VAL A 39 8.42 -1.00 -1.83
C VAL A 39 8.99 -2.39 -1.57
N ARG A 40 9.24 -2.71 -0.30
CA ARG A 40 9.69 -4.07 0.08
C ARG A 40 8.64 -5.10 -0.29
N TRP A 41 9.08 -6.33 -0.56
CA TRP A 41 8.19 -7.48 -0.76
C TRP A 41 7.22 -7.73 0.40
N SER A 42 7.58 -7.33 1.62
CA SER A 42 6.67 -7.33 2.77
C SER A 42 5.43 -6.46 2.58
N ALA A 43 5.40 -5.56 1.59
CA ALA A 43 4.20 -4.83 1.19
C ALA A 43 3.05 -5.76 0.77
N LEU A 44 3.34 -6.96 0.26
CA LEU A 44 2.31 -7.94 -0.07
C LEU A 44 1.53 -8.39 1.16
N VAL A 45 2.17 -8.45 2.32
CA VAL A 45 1.50 -8.78 3.58
C VAL A 45 0.45 -7.72 3.94
N ALA A 46 0.66 -6.46 3.54
CA ALA A 46 -0.32 -5.41 3.75
C ALA A 46 -1.60 -5.62 2.93
N LEU A 47 -1.58 -6.41 1.84
CA LEU A 47 -2.76 -6.74 1.03
C LEU A 47 -3.60 -7.88 1.64
N MET A 48 -3.06 -8.64 2.60
CA MET A 48 -3.75 -9.78 3.22
C MET A 48 -5.15 -9.45 3.75
N PRO A 49 -5.38 -8.32 4.47
CA PRO A 49 -6.69 -8.04 5.02
C PRO A 49 -7.77 -7.92 3.94
N ALA A 50 -7.49 -7.23 2.83
CA ALA A 50 -8.43 -7.16 1.71
C ALA A 50 -8.57 -8.52 1.01
N MET A 51 -7.46 -9.25 0.85
CA MET A 51 -7.45 -10.56 0.19
C MET A 51 -8.33 -11.59 0.90
N PHE A 52 -8.46 -11.52 2.23
CA PHE A 52 -9.37 -12.38 3.00
C PHE A 52 -10.76 -11.77 3.19
N ALA A 53 -10.86 -10.47 3.47
CA ALA A 53 -12.14 -9.83 3.77
C ALA A 53 -13.09 -9.76 2.57
N ILE A 54 -12.56 -9.53 1.36
CA ILE A 54 -13.39 -9.42 0.15
C ILE A 54 -14.10 -10.74 -0.20
N PRO A 55 -13.42 -11.90 -0.32
CA PRO A 55 -14.12 -13.15 -0.63
C PRO A 55 -15.13 -13.54 0.46
N PHE A 56 -14.77 -13.38 1.74
CA PHE A 56 -15.72 -13.59 2.84
C PHE A 56 -16.94 -12.65 2.77
N ALA A 57 -16.72 -11.38 2.41
CA ALA A 57 -17.82 -10.43 2.23
C ALA A 57 -18.73 -10.82 1.05
N VAL A 58 -18.16 -11.31 -0.05
CA VAL A 58 -18.93 -11.79 -1.20
C VAL A 58 -19.82 -12.99 -0.81
N GLU A 59 -19.31 -13.90 0.02
CA GLU A 59 -20.08 -15.05 0.51
C GLU A 59 -21.21 -14.65 1.47
N MET A 60 -21.03 -13.57 2.24
CA MET A 60 -22.04 -13.00 3.13
C MET A 60 -23.02 -12.03 2.43
N TRP A 61 -22.91 -11.85 1.11
CA TRP A 61 -23.77 -10.92 0.37
C TRP A 61 -25.23 -11.40 0.37
N PRO A 62 -26.24 -10.51 0.55
CA PRO A 62 -26.21 -9.04 0.57
C PRO A 62 -26.24 -8.41 1.98
N SER A 63 -25.71 -9.06 3.01
CA SER A 63 -25.82 -8.53 4.37
C SER A 63 -25.05 -7.21 4.56
N ASN A 64 -25.54 -6.35 5.47
CA ASN A 64 -24.78 -5.15 5.91
C ASN A 64 -23.41 -5.52 6.49
N ALA A 65 -23.27 -6.73 7.04
CA ALA A 65 -22.02 -7.27 7.53
C ALA A 65 -21.00 -7.45 6.39
N ALA A 66 -21.43 -7.83 5.18
CA ALA A 66 -20.55 -7.90 4.01
C ALA A 66 -19.92 -6.54 3.68
N MET A 67 -20.72 -5.47 3.65
CA MET A 67 -20.20 -4.12 3.38
C MET A 67 -19.21 -3.65 4.46
N LEU A 68 -19.53 -3.89 5.73
CA LEU A 68 -18.64 -3.55 6.86
C LEU A 68 -17.32 -4.33 6.78
N LEU A 69 -17.38 -5.64 6.53
CA LEU A 69 -16.20 -6.48 6.44
C LEU A 69 -15.28 -6.04 5.28
N ALA A 70 -15.86 -5.78 4.10
CA ALA A 70 -15.11 -5.28 2.95
C ALA A 70 -14.47 -3.92 3.24
N ALA A 71 -15.21 -2.99 3.84
CA ALA A 71 -14.70 -1.66 4.20
C ALA A 71 -13.53 -1.75 5.20
N ILE A 72 -13.66 -2.60 6.23
CA ILE A 72 -12.60 -2.82 7.23
C ILE A 72 -11.37 -3.45 6.56
N GLY A 73 -11.55 -4.48 5.72
CA GLY A 73 -10.44 -5.14 5.03
C GLY A 73 -9.66 -4.21 4.11
N VAL A 74 -10.36 -3.39 3.32
CA VAL A 74 -9.74 -2.39 2.43
C VAL A 74 -9.07 -1.28 3.24
N GLY A 75 -9.74 -0.78 4.28
CA GLY A 75 -9.19 0.26 5.16
C GLY A 75 -7.91 -0.19 5.88
N ALA A 76 -7.92 -1.41 6.44
CA ALA A 76 -6.75 -2.02 7.08
C ALA A 76 -5.59 -2.18 6.09
N THR A 77 -5.88 -2.63 4.87
CA THR A 77 -4.89 -2.79 3.80
C THR A 77 -4.20 -1.47 3.46
N LEU A 78 -4.99 -0.41 3.23
CA LEU A 78 -4.47 0.93 2.98
C LEU A 78 -3.61 1.44 4.14
N ALA A 79 -4.08 1.27 5.38
CA ALA A 79 -3.36 1.71 6.58
C ALA A 79 -2.03 0.97 6.78
N LEU A 80 -1.97 -0.34 6.49
CA LEU A 80 -0.74 -1.12 6.56
C LEU A 80 0.22 -0.74 5.43
N HIS A 81 -0.28 -0.57 4.21
CA HIS A 81 0.54 -0.20 3.05
C HIS A 81 1.15 1.19 3.21
N ALA A 82 0.45 2.11 3.89
CA ALA A 82 0.96 3.42 4.28
C ALA A 82 2.29 3.34 5.04
N ARG A 83 2.42 2.33 5.92
CA ARG A 83 3.54 2.16 6.85
C ARG A 83 4.73 1.45 6.22
N VAL A 84 4.58 0.85 5.04
CA VAL A 84 5.68 0.17 4.36
C VAL A 84 6.71 1.21 3.90
N PRO A 85 7.99 1.10 4.30
CA PRO A 85 9.01 2.04 3.87
C PRO A 85 9.36 1.86 2.39
N LEU A 86 9.68 2.97 1.74
CA LEU A 86 10.30 2.98 0.42
C LEU A 86 11.73 2.47 0.54
N VAL A 87 12.16 1.67 -0.43
CA VAL A 87 13.53 1.18 -0.54
C VAL A 87 14.13 1.61 -1.88
N ALA A 88 15.45 1.80 -1.88
CA ALA A 88 16.20 1.99 -3.10
C ALA A 88 16.12 0.70 -3.94
N ARG A 89 15.93 0.85 -5.25
CA ARG A 89 15.99 -0.25 -6.20
C ARG A 89 17.33 -0.25 -6.92
#